data_AF-A0A6M0ACM0-F1
#
_entry.id   AF-A0A6M0ACM0-F1
#
_cell.length_a   1.000
_cell.length_b   1.000
_cell.length_c   1.000
_cell.angle_alpha   90.00
_cell.angle_beta   90.00
_cell.angle_gamma   90.00
#
_symmetry.space_group_name_H-M   'P 1'
#
loop_
_entity.id
_entity.type
_entity.pdbx_description
1 polymer ?
#
loop_
_entity_poly.entity_id
_entity_poly.type
_entity_poly.pdbx_seq_one_letter_code
_entity_poly.pdbx_strand_id
1 'polypeptide(L)'
;MTRQEKQSITSELQTQAIILGGWVALMWIVELVDIFIFGRKLDLYGIIPRNPIGLRGILFAPFLHGGFSHLISNTIPFLVLGWFVMLQETSDFFVVTTITMLVGGLGVWLLGAPNSVHIGASVLIFG
;
A
#
# COMPACT_ATOMS: atom_id res chain seq x y z
N MET A 1 -28.59 -20.47 7.00
CA MET A 1 -27.21 -20.74 6.57
C MET A 1 -26.80 -22.14 7.01
N THR A 2 -26.25 -22.93 6.09
CA THR A 2 -25.71 -24.27 6.33
C THR A 2 -24.36 -24.19 7.06
N ARG A 3 -23.93 -25.29 7.69
CA ARG A 3 -22.61 -25.38 8.33
C ARG A 3 -21.47 -25.17 7.32
N GLN A 4 -21.67 -25.60 6.07
CA GLN A 4 -20.71 -25.44 4.97
C GLN A 4 -20.59 -23.96 4.56
N GLU A 5 -21.71 -23.24 4.43
CA GLU A 5 -21.70 -21.79 4.15
C GLU A 5 -20.94 -21.01 5.22
N LYS A 6 -21.17 -21.31 6.51
CA LYS A 6 -20.44 -20.65 7.60
C LYS A 6 -18.93 -20.92 7.52
N GLN A 7 -18.53 -22.14 7.19
CA GLN A 7 -17.11 -22.50 7.06
C GLN A 7 -16.44 -21.77 5.88
N SER A 8 -17.15 -21.65 4.76
CA SER A 8 -16.67 -20.90 3.58
C SER A 8 -16.43 -19.43 3.92
N ILE A 9 -17.42 -18.78 4.53
CA ILE A 9 -17.32 -17.36 4.92
C ILE A 9 -16.15 -17.15 5.88
N THR A 10 -16.02 -17.98 6.92
CA THR A 10 -14.91 -17.84 7.87
C THR A 10 -13.54 -17.98 7.21
N SER A 11 -13.39 -18.93 6.28
CA SER A 11 -12.14 -19.15 5.55
C SER A 11 -11.78 -17.94 4.67
N GLU A 12 -12.79 -17.34 4.03
CA GLU A 12 -12.61 -16.14 3.21
C GLU A 12 -12.20 -14.94 4.06
N LEU A 13 -12.93 -14.67 5.15
CA LEU A 13 -12.60 -13.61 6.10
C LEU A 13 -11.18 -13.76 6.68
N GLN A 14 -10.78 -15.00 7.00
CA GLN A 14 -9.43 -15.29 7.47
C GLN A 14 -8.38 -14.96 6.40
N THR A 15 -8.65 -15.30 5.15
CA THR A 15 -7.74 -15.01 4.03
C THR A 15 -7.59 -13.50 3.83
N GLN A 16 -8.70 -12.77 3.80
CA GLN A 16 -8.72 -11.32 3.67
C GLN A 16 -7.98 -10.64 4.83
N ALA A 17 -8.16 -11.12 6.07
CA ALA A 17 -7.45 -10.63 7.24
C ALA A 17 -5.92 -10.89 7.15
N ILE A 18 -5.50 -12.05 6.64
CA ILE A 18 -4.10 -12.38 6.42
C ILE A 18 -3.49 -11.47 5.36
N ILE A 19 -4.19 -11.23 4.26
CA ILE A 19 -3.71 -10.36 3.17
C ILE A 19 -3.50 -8.93 3.70
N LEU A 20 -4.54 -8.33 4.26
CA LEU A 20 -4.47 -6.95 4.75
C LEU A 20 -3.50 -6.80 5.92
N GLY A 21 -3.56 -7.73 6.87
CA GLY A 21 -2.64 -7.77 8.00
C GLY A 21 -1.19 -7.92 7.56
N GLY A 22 -0.92 -8.74 6.54
CA GLY A 22 0.40 -8.91 5.95
C GLY A 22 0.94 -7.62 5.31
N TRP A 23 0.10 -6.91 4.55
CA TRP A 23 0.46 -5.61 3.98
C TRP A 23 0.74 -4.55 5.04
N VAL A 24 -0.13 -4.45 6.04
CA VAL A 24 0.06 -3.51 7.16
C VAL A 24 1.34 -3.86 7.93
N ALA A 25 1.54 -5.14 8.27
CA ALA A 25 2.75 -5.58 8.94
C ALA A 25 4.01 -5.23 8.12
N LEU A 26 3.99 -5.43 6.80
CA LEU A 26 5.09 -5.06 5.92
C LEU A 26 5.38 -3.57 5.97
N MET A 27 4.37 -2.70 5.84
CA MET A 27 4.54 -1.25 5.93
C MET A 27 5.14 -0.82 7.28
N TRP A 28 4.67 -1.40 8.39
CA TRP A 28 5.18 -1.11 9.72
C TRP A 28 6.60 -1.60 9.92
N ILE A 29 6.94 -2.80 9.46
CA ILE A 29 8.30 -3.34 9.54
C ILE A 29 9.26 -2.46 8.74
N VAL A 30 8.89 -2.08 7.51
CA VAL A 30 9.71 -1.21 6.66
C VAL A 30 9.95 0.14 7.34
N GLU A 31 8.91 0.77 7.90
CA GLU A 31 9.04 2.06 8.59
C GLU A 31 9.92 1.98 9.84
N LEU A 32 9.74 0.94 10.67
CA LEU A 32 10.55 0.73 11.87
C LEU A 32 12.02 0.53 11.47
N VAL A 33 12.29 -0.27 10.44
CA VAL A 33 13.63 -0.49 9.91
C VAL A 33 14.21 0.82 9.37
N ASP A 34 13.44 1.62 8.63
CA ASP A 34 13.94 2.87 8.07
C ASP A 34 14.32 3.88 9.17
N ILE A 35 13.44 4.05 10.16
CA ILE A 35 13.67 4.98 11.27
C ILE A 35 14.88 4.54 12.12
N PHE A 36 14.92 3.27 12.55
CA PHE A 36 15.88 2.82 13.57
C PHE A 36 17.21 2.33 12.99
N ILE A 37 17.25 1.89 11.72
CA ILE A 37 18.46 1.32 11.11
C ILE A 37 19.05 2.26 10.05
N PHE A 38 18.20 2.80 9.17
CA PHE A 38 18.67 3.58 8.02
C PHE A 38 18.64 5.09 8.23
N GLY A 39 17.99 5.57 9.29
CA GLY A 39 17.84 6.99 9.57
C GLY A 39 17.03 7.71 8.48
N ARG A 40 15.93 7.09 8.02
CA ARG A 40 15.01 7.63 7.02
C ARG A 40 15.56 7.75 5.60
N LYS A 41 16.55 6.91 5.27
CA LYS A 41 17.18 6.92 3.93
C LYS A 41 16.40 6.07 2.93
N LEU A 42 15.51 5.18 3.38
CA LEU A 42 14.66 4.41 2.47
C LEU A 42 13.61 5.30 1.81
N ASP A 43 13.21 6.42 2.43
CA ASP A 43 12.36 7.46 1.82
C ASP A 43 12.84 7.88 0.41
N LEU A 44 14.15 7.87 0.14
CA LEU A 44 14.75 8.21 -1.16
C LEU A 44 14.40 7.22 -2.30
N TYR A 45 13.81 6.08 -1.98
CA TYR A 45 13.31 5.11 -2.95
C TYR A 45 11.86 5.37 -3.37
N GLY A 46 11.24 6.45 -2.88
CA GLY A 46 9.92 6.90 -3.33
C GLY A 46 9.89 7.41 -4.77
N ILE A 47 8.70 7.82 -5.21
CA ILE A 47 8.49 8.34 -6.57
C ILE A 47 9.09 9.75 -6.65
N ILE A 48 10.05 9.92 -7.56
CA ILE A 48 10.64 11.23 -7.87
C ILE A 48 10.04 11.70 -9.20
N PRO A 49 9.20 12.74 -9.20
CA PRO A 49 8.49 13.15 -10.40
C PRO A 49 9.45 13.51 -11.54
N ARG A 50 9.14 13.01 -12.75
CA ARG A 50 9.86 13.27 -14.01
C ARG A 50 11.34 12.91 -14.00
N ASN A 51 11.79 12.09 -13.05
CA ASN A 51 13.15 11.56 -12.98
C ASN A 51 13.16 10.04 -13.27
N PRO A 52 13.99 9.53 -14.20
CA PRO A 52 14.03 8.10 -14.52
C PRO A 52 14.29 7.19 -13.30
N ILE A 53 15.14 7.60 -12.36
CA ILE A 53 15.41 6.84 -11.12
C ILE A 53 14.15 6.76 -10.25
N GLY A 54 13.28 7.78 -10.30
CA GLY A 54 12.03 7.85 -9.56
C GLY A 54 10.99 6.82 -9.97
N LEU A 55 11.10 6.20 -11.16
CA LEU A 55 10.16 5.17 -11.60
C LEU A 55 10.20 3.92 -10.71
N ARG A 56 11.33 3.63 -10.08
CA ARG A 56 11.44 2.54 -9.09
C ARG A 56 10.44 2.74 -7.94
N GLY A 57 10.18 4.00 -7.60
CA GLY A 57 9.27 4.37 -6.53
C GLY A 57 7.84 3.95 -6.79
N ILE A 58 7.44 3.66 -8.03
CA ILE A 58 6.10 3.15 -8.33
C ILE A 58 5.83 1.85 -7.55
N LEU A 59 6.84 0.99 -7.44
CA LEU A 59 6.73 -0.29 -6.72
C LEU A 59 7.01 -0.15 -5.21
N PHE A 60 7.89 0.77 -4.82
CA PHE A 60 8.36 0.87 -3.44
C PHE A 60 7.60 1.90 -2.59
N ALA A 61 7.16 3.00 -3.20
CA ALA A 61 6.52 4.11 -2.48
C ALA A 61 5.35 3.68 -1.60
N PRO A 62 4.46 2.74 -2.00
CA PRO A 62 3.37 2.31 -1.13
C PRO A 62 3.80 1.74 0.22
N PHE A 63 5.04 1.28 0.36
CA PHE A 63 5.57 0.68 1.59
C PHE A 63 6.43 1.63 2.42
N LEU A 64 6.87 2.75 1.83
CA LEU A 64 7.72 3.75 2.48
C LEU A 64 6.85 4.82 3.13
N HIS A 65 7.17 5.27 4.34
CA HIS A 65 6.38 6.29 5.03
C HIS A 65 7.26 7.36 5.65
N GLY A 66 6.71 8.57 5.72
CA GLY A 66 7.45 9.74 6.20
C GLY A 66 7.49 9.86 7.72
N GLY A 67 7.24 8.80 8.48
CA GLY A 67 7.04 8.83 9.92
C GLY A 67 5.74 8.13 10.37
N PHE A 68 5.66 7.80 11.65
CA PHE A 68 4.51 7.10 12.24
C PHE A 68 3.16 7.77 12.00
N SER A 69 3.09 9.11 12.01
CA SER A 69 1.83 9.83 11.74
C SER A 69 1.33 9.58 10.31
N HIS A 70 2.25 9.53 9.33
CA HIS A 70 1.92 9.21 7.94
C HIS A 70 1.52 7.73 7.79
N LEU A 71 2.24 6.82 8.44
CA LEU A 71 1.92 5.39 8.43
C LEU A 71 0.55 5.08 9.04
N ILE A 72 0.23 5.66 10.21
CA ILE A 72 -1.04 5.45 10.90
C ILE A 72 -2.20 6.01 10.06
N SER A 73 -2.03 7.19 9.45
CA SER A 73 -3.08 7.79 8.62
C SER A 73 -3.38 6.98 7.36
N ASN A 74 -2.43 6.17 6.88
CA ASN A 74 -2.62 5.26 5.74
C ASN A 74 -3.13 3.88 6.18
N THR A 75 -2.77 3.42 7.39
CA THR A 75 -3.15 2.09 7.89
C THR A 75 -4.67 1.90 7.96
N ILE A 76 -5.40 2.82 8.59
CA ILE A 76 -6.86 2.66 8.77
C ILE A 76 -7.61 2.69 7.43
N PRO A 77 -7.42 3.70 6.55
CA PRO A 77 -8.10 3.70 5.25
C PRO A 77 -7.71 2.50 4.38
N PHE A 78 -6.44 2.07 4.41
CA PHE A 78 -6.00 0.88 3.67
C PHE A 78 -6.73 -0.39 4.12
N LEU A 79 -6.88 -0.60 5.43
CA LEU A 79 -7.62 -1.75 5.96
C LEU A 79 -9.09 -1.72 5.52
N VAL A 80 -9.74 -0.55 5.61
CA VAL A 80 -11.17 -0.42 5.29
C VAL A 80 -11.42 -0.54 3.79
N LEU A 81 -10.72 0.24 2.97
CA LEU A 81 -10.93 0.27 1.53
C LEU A 81 -10.36 -0.98 0.85
N GLY A 82 -9.22 -1.50 1.32
CA GLY A 82 -8.67 -2.76 0.83
C GLY A 82 -9.62 -3.93 1.11
N TRP A 83 -10.32 -3.92 2.25
CA TRP A 83 -11.38 -4.88 2.50
C TRP A 83 -12.57 -4.71 1.55
N PHE A 84 -12.99 -3.47 1.27
CA PHE A 84 -14.09 -3.20 0.33
C PHE A 84 -13.80 -3.71 -1.07
N VAL A 85 -12.55 -3.63 -1.52
CA VAL A 85 -12.12 -4.20 -2.80
C VAL A 85 -12.34 -5.72 -2.84
N MET A 86 -12.20 -6.42 -1.71
CA MET A 86 -12.34 -7.89 -1.62
C MET A 86 -13.78 -8.38 -1.41
N LEU A 87 -14.79 -7.49 -1.41
CA LEU A 87 -16.17 -7.89 -1.12
C LEU A 87 -16.79 -8.77 -2.20
N GLN A 88 -16.34 -8.65 -3.45
CA GLN A 88 -16.80 -9.48 -4.56
C GLN A 88 -15.89 -10.68 -4.73
N GLU A 89 -14.60 -10.46 -4.96
CA GLU A 89 -13.60 -11.52 -4.97
C GLU A 89 -12.34 -11.10 -4.20
N THR A 90 -11.79 -11.99 -3.38
CA THR A 90 -10.51 -11.74 -2.70
C THR A 90 -9.37 -11.47 -3.70
N SER A 91 -9.48 -11.96 -4.93
CA SER A 91 -8.47 -11.75 -5.99
C SER A 91 -8.43 -10.29 -6.49
N ASP A 92 -9.55 -9.56 -6.40
CA ASP A 92 -9.67 -8.17 -6.85
C ASP A 92 -8.66 -7.25 -6.16
N PHE A 93 -8.31 -7.55 -4.90
CA PHE A 93 -7.31 -6.79 -4.16
C PHE A 93 -5.99 -6.68 -4.91
N PHE A 94 -5.50 -7.79 -5.49
CA PHE A 94 -4.22 -7.80 -6.19
C PHE A 94 -4.31 -7.09 -7.54
N VAL A 95 -5.44 -7.22 -8.24
CA VAL A 95 -5.67 -6.55 -9.52
C VAL A 95 -5.74 -5.04 -9.32
N VAL A 96 -6.60 -4.58 -8.40
CA VAL A 96 -6.75 -3.15 -8.07
C VAL A 96 -5.44 -2.58 -7.57
N THR A 97 -4.79 -3.24 -6.60
CA THR A 97 -3.49 -2.79 -6.08
C THR A 97 -2.44 -2.66 -7.18
N THR A 98 -2.36 -3.61 -8.12
CA THR A 98 -1.40 -3.53 -9.23
C THR A 98 -1.72 -2.38 -10.17
N ILE A 99 -3.00 -2.20 -10.52
CA ILE A 99 -3.42 -1.13 -11.42
C ILE A 99 -3.19 0.24 -10.78
N THR A 100 -3.63 0.45 -9.54
CA THR A 100 -3.49 1.75 -8.84
C THR A 100 -2.03 2.06 -8.57
N MET A 101 -1.23 1.05 -8.20
CA MET A 101 0.22 1.18 -8.06
C MET A 101 0.86 1.68 -9.36
N LEU A 102 0.60 1.00 -10.50
CA LEU A 102 1.24 1.33 -11.77
C LEU A 102 0.68 2.64 -12.37
N VAL A 103 -0.63 2.74 -12.54
CA VAL A 103 -1.28 3.87 -13.21
C VAL A 103 -1.25 5.11 -12.32
N GLY A 104 -1.63 4.97 -11.04
CA GLY A 104 -1.57 6.05 -10.06
C GLY A 104 -0.13 6.49 -9.79
N GLY A 105 0.80 5.55 -9.66
CA GLY A 105 2.23 5.84 -9.51
C GLY A 105 2.83 6.56 -10.73
N LEU A 106 2.48 6.15 -11.94
CA LEU A 106 2.85 6.88 -13.17
C LEU A 106 2.22 8.28 -13.21
N GLY A 107 0.97 8.41 -12.75
CA GLY A 107 0.32 9.72 -12.59
C GLY A 107 1.10 10.64 -11.65
N VAL A 108 1.51 10.15 -10.47
CA VAL A 108 2.37 10.88 -9.53
C VAL A 108 3.73 11.20 -10.15
N TRP A 109 4.32 10.26 -10.91
CA TRP A 109 5.60 10.49 -11.57
C TRP A 109 5.51 11.60 -12.64
N LEU A 110 4.43 11.64 -13.43
CA LEU A 110 4.22 12.64 -14.48
C LEU A 110 3.85 14.02 -13.91
N LEU A 111 2.92 14.04 -12.95
CA LEU A 111 2.20 15.23 -12.52
C LEU A 111 2.61 15.72 -11.12
N GLY A 112 3.37 14.93 -10.37
CA GLY A 112 3.82 15.27 -9.01
C GLY A 112 4.69 16.53 -8.99
N ALA A 113 4.77 17.15 -7.81
CA ALA A 113 5.53 18.39 -7.62
C ALA A 113 7.01 18.19 -8.01
N PRO A 114 7.66 19.18 -8.65
CA PRO A 114 9.09 19.07 -8.93
C PRO A 114 9.90 19.11 -7.62
N ASN A 115 11.05 18.44 -7.59
CA ASN A 115 11.97 18.38 -6.44
C ASN A 115 11.34 17.79 -5.16
N SER A 116 10.35 16.92 -5.29
CA SER A 116 9.77 16.15 -4.19
C SER A 116 10.07 14.65 -4.32
N VAL A 117 9.86 13.93 -3.22
CA VAL A 117 9.79 12.47 -3.21
C VAL A 117 8.44 12.08 -2.62
N HIS A 118 7.67 11.30 -3.36
CA HIS A 118 6.35 10.85 -2.95
C HIS A 118 6.44 9.41 -2.43
N ILE A 119 5.96 9.21 -1.21
CA ILE A 119 5.92 7.94 -0.48
C ILE A 119 4.56 7.80 0.20
N GLY A 120 4.21 6.59 0.62
CA GLY A 120 2.97 6.25 1.31
C GLY A 120 2.02 5.43 0.46
N ALA A 121 1.17 4.63 1.11
CA ALA A 121 0.16 3.79 0.47
C ALA A 121 -1.03 4.57 -0.12
N SER A 122 -1.04 5.90 -0.02
CA SER A 122 -2.16 6.76 -0.44
C SER A 122 -2.56 6.57 -1.92
N VAL A 123 -1.60 6.26 -2.81
CA VAL A 123 -1.91 5.91 -4.20
C VAL A 123 -2.78 4.65 -4.30
N LEU A 124 -2.57 3.66 -3.42
CA LEU A 124 -3.38 2.44 -3.39
C LEU A 124 -4.75 2.66 -2.74
N ILE A 125 -4.84 3.62 -1.82
CA ILE A 125 -6.05 3.94 -1.04
C ILE A 125 -7.04 4.75 -1.88
N PHE A 126 -6.56 5.67 -2.71
CA PHE A 126 -7.40 6.63 -3.45
C PHE A 126 -7.40 6.47 -4.97
N GLY A 127 -6.53 5.61 -5.53
CA GLY A 127 -6.49 5.31 -6.96
C GLY A 127 -7.63 4.40 -7.38
#